data_AF-A0A534HQY4-F1
#
_entry.id   AF-A0A534HQY4-F1
#
_cell.length_a   1.000
_cell.length_b   1.000
_cell.length_c   1.000
_cell.angle_alpha   90.00
_cell.angle_beta   90.00
_cell.angle_gamma   90.00
#
_symmetry.space_group_name_H-M   'P 1'
#
loop_
_entity.id
_entity.type
_entity.pdbx_description
1 polymer ?
#
loop_
_entity_poly.entity_id
_entity_poly.type
_entity_poly.pdbx_seq_one_letter_code
_entity_poly.pdbx_strand_id
1 'polypeptide(L)'
;MSRWLLALVFAAAGWPGATARDALGAIDVCLAQLDRGLDVGYQRIAARCPDLTPSLMQSPWAAWLPRDWNQPENLLSAEGLTELRTLLTRELASAPQGRAPRVARVAAVLATLQPDRPRAGWWVRLRQWLREALAPPPQRADPGWLRRMVADSAVSQAVLEGIVWGALVLVMVLAGAVVVNELRVAGVLTGWHAAPRRARTAARQATGVTLQDLEHASPYRRPALLLELIAARLAEQDRLPPARALTVHELTRAARLPGESDRERLSELAAACERVRFSGREPAREALAAALSRGRELLAALEAPVRSAQGAR
;
A
#
# COMPACT_ATOMS: atom_id res chain seq x y z
N MET A 1 22.45 53.87 31.60
CA MET A 1 21.77 52.93 30.69
C MET A 1 22.62 51.66 30.54
N SER A 2 22.55 50.69 31.46
CA SER A 2 23.19 49.36 31.29
C SER A 2 22.94 48.48 32.53
N ARG A 3 21.71 47.99 32.72
CA ARG A 3 21.41 46.91 33.69
C ARG A 3 20.31 45.95 33.21
N TRP A 4 19.57 46.31 32.14
CA TRP A 4 18.47 45.50 31.61
C TRP A 4 18.85 44.56 30.46
N LEU A 5 20.07 44.66 29.90
CA LEU A 5 20.51 43.81 28.79
C LEU A 5 21.18 42.49 29.22
N LEU A 6 21.52 42.33 30.51
CA LEU A 6 22.09 41.08 31.03
C LEU A 6 21.02 40.06 31.48
N ALA A 7 19.76 40.46 31.59
CA ALA A 7 18.66 39.55 31.98
C ALA A 7 18.08 38.77 30.79
N LEU A 8 18.32 39.20 29.54
CA LEU A 8 17.74 38.58 28.34
C LEU A 8 18.63 37.50 27.70
N VAL A 9 19.89 37.36 28.12
CA VAL A 9 20.80 36.32 27.58
C VAL A 9 20.70 35.00 28.36
N PHE A 10 20.12 34.99 29.56
CA PHE A 10 19.89 33.74 30.31
C PHE A 10 18.56 33.03 30.02
N ALA A 11 17.68 33.60 29.20
CA ALA A 11 16.41 32.97 28.82
C ALA A 11 16.52 32.00 27.61
N ALA A 12 17.70 31.92 26.97
CA ALA A 12 17.95 31.03 25.82
C ALA A 12 18.88 29.85 26.15
N ALA A 13 19.23 29.66 27.43
CA ALA A 13 19.74 28.37 27.88
C ALA A 13 18.52 27.46 28.03
N GLY A 14 18.13 26.81 26.92
CA GLY A 14 17.20 25.69 26.97
C GLY A 14 17.65 24.77 28.09
N TRP A 15 16.81 24.62 29.11
CA TRP A 15 17.03 23.63 30.15
C TRP A 15 17.31 22.31 29.44
N PRO A 16 18.33 21.52 29.86
CA PRO A 16 18.60 20.23 29.25
C PRO A 16 17.33 19.40 29.43
N GLY A 17 16.53 19.27 28.37
CA GLY A 17 15.38 18.39 28.37
C GLY A 17 15.89 16.99 28.67
N ALA A 18 15.21 16.30 29.57
CA ALA A 18 15.54 14.92 29.91
C ALA A 18 15.76 14.11 28.63
N THR A 19 16.97 13.57 28.48
CA THR A 19 17.31 12.78 27.30
C THR A 19 16.51 11.47 27.32
N ALA A 20 16.40 10.80 26.17
CA ALA A 20 15.80 9.47 26.10
C ALA A 20 16.40 8.47 27.13
N ARG A 21 17.69 8.64 27.47
CA ARG A 21 18.34 7.79 28.49
C ARG A 21 17.90 8.14 29.91
N ASP A 22 17.64 9.40 30.19
CA ASP A 22 17.19 9.85 31.52
C ASP A 22 15.76 9.38 31.80
N ALA A 23 14.89 9.42 30.80
CA ALA A 23 13.54 8.88 30.90
C ALA A 23 13.52 7.35 31.09
N LEU A 24 14.41 6.62 30.40
CA LEU A 24 14.56 5.18 30.62
C LEU A 24 15.10 4.88 32.02
N GLY A 25 16.05 5.68 32.51
CA GLY A 25 16.56 5.60 33.88
C GLY A 25 15.47 5.82 34.94
N ALA A 26 14.57 6.78 34.71
CA ALA A 26 13.43 7.02 35.61
C ALA A 26 12.45 5.83 35.65
N ILE A 27 12.20 5.16 34.51
CA ILE A 27 11.42 3.92 34.48
C ILE A 27 12.13 2.81 35.28
N ASP A 28 13.44 2.66 35.11
CA ASP A 28 14.23 1.63 35.79
C ASP A 28 14.23 1.81 37.31
N VAL A 29 14.42 3.04 37.79
CA VAL A 29 14.34 3.38 39.22
C VAL A 29 12.94 3.13 39.76
N CYS A 30 11.90 3.51 39.02
CA CYS A 30 10.53 3.26 39.44
C CYS A 30 10.21 1.76 39.54
N LEU A 31 10.57 0.97 38.53
CA LEU A 31 10.36 -0.48 38.52
C LEU A 31 11.08 -1.20 39.67
N ALA A 32 12.20 -0.66 40.16
CA ALA A 32 12.91 -1.21 41.32
C ALA A 32 12.17 -0.96 42.65
N GLN A 33 11.27 0.03 42.70
CA GLN A 33 10.54 0.44 43.91
C GLN A 33 9.08 -0.07 43.94
N LEU A 34 8.54 -0.49 42.80
CA LEU A 34 7.16 -0.98 42.68
C LEU A 34 7.05 -2.46 43.06
N ASP A 35 5.97 -2.80 43.76
CA ASP A 35 5.53 -4.18 43.92
C ASP A 35 4.56 -4.55 42.80
N ARG A 36 4.92 -5.58 42.01
CA ARG A 36 4.18 -6.01 40.82
C ARG A 36 2.73 -6.40 41.08
N GLY A 37 2.40 -6.86 42.29
CA GLY A 37 1.06 -7.32 42.64
C GLY A 37 0.19 -6.26 43.33
N LEU A 38 0.81 -5.24 43.92
CA LEU A 38 0.13 -4.28 44.79
C LEU A 38 0.04 -2.87 44.20
N ASP A 39 0.94 -2.54 43.26
CA ASP A 39 1.04 -1.21 42.67
C ASP A 39 0.40 -1.14 41.28
N VAL A 40 -0.92 -0.94 41.31
CA VAL A 40 -1.75 -0.71 40.13
C VAL A 40 -2.46 0.65 40.25
N GLY A 41 -2.53 1.37 39.13
CA GLY A 41 -3.16 2.68 39.00
C GLY A 41 -2.14 3.81 39.04
N TYR A 42 -2.36 4.80 38.16
CA TYR A 42 -1.46 5.96 38.03
C TYR A 42 -1.23 6.69 39.36
N GLN A 43 -2.27 6.95 40.15
CA GLN A 43 -2.14 7.67 41.42
C GLN A 43 -1.17 7.00 42.40
N ARG A 44 -1.22 5.67 42.48
CA ARG A 44 -0.37 4.88 43.39
C ARG A 44 1.08 4.86 42.91
N ILE A 45 1.27 4.71 41.60
CA ILE A 45 2.59 4.73 40.98
C ILE A 45 3.21 6.13 41.06
N ALA A 46 2.46 7.19 40.77
CA ALA A 46 2.93 8.56 40.85
C ALA A 46 3.32 8.98 42.28
N ALA A 47 2.64 8.44 43.30
CA ALA A 47 2.99 8.67 44.70
C ALA A 47 4.32 8.00 45.10
N ARG A 48 4.61 6.80 44.55
CA ARG A 48 5.87 6.09 44.81
C ARG A 48 7.03 6.57 43.93
N CYS A 49 6.73 6.95 42.70
CA CYS A 49 7.68 7.37 41.67
C CYS A 49 7.35 8.80 41.19
N PRO A 50 7.62 9.84 41.99
CA PRO A 50 7.25 11.22 41.64
C PRO A 50 7.97 11.73 40.37
N ASP A 51 9.17 11.21 40.10
CA ASP A 51 9.99 11.63 38.96
C ASP A 51 9.60 10.97 37.63
N LEU A 52 8.79 9.91 37.65
CA LEU A 52 8.41 9.16 36.44
C LEU A 52 7.67 10.04 35.43
N THR A 53 6.63 10.73 35.89
CA THR A 53 5.80 11.59 35.04
C THR A 53 6.58 12.74 34.39
N PRO A 54 7.32 13.58 35.15
CA PRO A 54 8.08 14.67 34.54
C PRO A 54 9.16 14.15 33.59
N SER A 55 9.86 13.06 33.93
CA SER A 55 10.89 12.48 33.05
C SER A 55 10.32 11.96 31.74
N LEU A 56 9.15 11.32 31.74
CA LEU A 56 8.51 10.84 30.52
C LEU A 56 7.93 11.97 29.66
N MET A 57 7.36 13.01 30.28
CA MET A 57 6.80 14.15 29.56
C MET A 57 7.84 15.07 28.94
N GLN A 58 9.04 15.13 29.52
CA GLN A 58 10.17 15.87 28.96
C GLN A 58 10.98 15.06 27.94
N SER A 59 10.69 13.76 27.82
CA SER A 59 11.37 12.86 26.88
C SER A 59 10.88 13.05 25.43
N PRO A 60 11.67 12.63 24.43
CA PRO A 60 11.24 12.63 23.03
C PRO A 60 10.05 11.70 22.75
N TRP A 61 9.69 10.80 23.68
CA TRP A 61 8.59 9.85 23.53
C TRP A 61 7.24 10.40 24.02
N ALA A 62 7.22 11.58 24.62
CA ALA A 62 6.01 12.21 25.15
C ALA A 62 4.86 12.26 24.13
N ALA A 63 5.16 12.52 22.85
CA ALA A 63 4.17 12.60 21.78
C ALA A 63 3.60 11.22 21.36
N TRP A 64 4.20 10.12 21.82
CA TRP A 64 3.88 8.75 21.41
C TRP A 64 3.19 7.97 22.54
N LEU A 65 3.16 8.53 23.76
CA LEU A 65 2.42 7.97 24.87
C LEU A 65 0.90 8.18 24.66
N PRO A 66 0.05 7.23 25.10
CA PRO A 66 -1.41 7.41 25.09
C PRO A 66 -1.80 8.69 25.81
N ARG A 67 -2.77 9.46 25.33
CA ARG A 67 -3.05 10.82 25.88
C ARG A 67 -3.51 10.82 27.35
N ASP A 68 -4.05 9.70 27.81
CA ASP A 68 -4.68 9.48 29.11
C ASP A 68 -3.79 8.68 30.08
N TRP A 69 -2.55 8.38 29.71
CA TRP A 69 -1.66 7.53 30.50
C TRP A 69 -1.33 8.09 31.90
N ASN A 70 -1.34 9.41 32.04
CA ASN A 70 -1.03 10.14 33.28
C ASN A 70 -2.30 10.64 34.01
N GLN A 71 -3.47 10.11 33.66
CA GLN A 71 -4.72 10.46 34.30
C GLN A 71 -4.99 9.56 35.52
N PRO A 72 -5.71 10.08 36.55
CA PRO A 72 -6.07 9.34 37.76
C PRO A 72 -6.71 7.97 37.51
N GLU A 73 -7.58 7.89 36.51
CA GLU A 73 -8.35 6.71 36.13
C GLU A 73 -7.54 5.66 35.36
N ASN A 74 -6.31 5.98 34.96
CA ASN A 74 -5.49 5.06 34.17
C ASN A 74 -4.95 3.91 35.04
N LEU A 75 -5.15 2.68 34.56
CA LEU A 75 -4.66 1.45 35.20
C LEU A 75 -3.19 1.17 34.88
N LEU A 76 -2.34 2.19 34.99
CA LEU A 76 -0.90 2.04 34.84
C LEU A 76 -0.42 0.99 35.84
N SER A 77 0.32 -0.02 35.36
CA SER A 77 0.84 -1.11 36.18
C SER A 77 2.35 -1.26 36.02
N ALA A 78 2.98 -1.94 36.98
CA ALA A 78 4.39 -2.30 36.87
C ALA A 78 4.67 -3.16 35.63
N GLU A 79 3.72 -3.99 35.21
CA GLU A 79 3.82 -4.80 33.98
C GLU A 79 3.80 -3.91 32.73
N GLY A 80 2.88 -2.94 32.64
CA GLY A 80 2.84 -1.98 31.54
C GLY A 80 4.10 -1.11 31.45
N LEU A 81 4.69 -0.72 32.58
CA LEU A 81 5.98 -0.02 32.62
C LEU A 81 7.14 -0.93 32.19
N THR A 82 7.08 -2.22 32.53
CA THR A 82 8.06 -3.21 32.08
C THR A 82 7.98 -3.40 30.57
N GLU A 83 6.78 -3.51 30.01
CA GLU A 83 6.57 -3.60 28.56
C GLU A 83 7.09 -2.35 27.85
N LEU A 84 6.74 -1.16 28.34
CA LEU A 84 7.25 0.11 27.83
C LEU A 84 8.79 0.15 27.85
N ARG A 85 9.41 -0.24 28.96
CA ARG A 85 10.89 -0.35 29.06
C ARG A 85 11.45 -1.25 27.97
N THR A 86 10.85 -2.42 27.73
CA THR A 86 11.35 -3.36 26.72
C THR A 86 11.27 -2.78 25.31
N LEU A 87 10.16 -2.10 24.97
CA LEU A 87 9.98 -1.45 23.68
C LEU A 87 11.01 -0.33 23.47
N LEU A 88 11.18 0.54 24.47
CA LEU A 88 12.10 1.68 24.40
C LEU A 88 13.57 1.23 24.34
N THR A 89 13.93 0.20 25.10
CA THR A 89 15.28 -0.38 25.07
C THR A 89 15.59 -0.98 23.69
N ARG A 90 14.61 -1.68 23.09
CA ARG A 90 14.76 -2.23 21.73
C ARG A 90 14.95 -1.12 20.72
N GLU A 91 14.18 -0.04 20.79
CA GLU A 91 14.27 1.07 19.84
C GLU A 91 15.60 1.83 19.97
N LEU A 92 16.05 2.09 21.21
CA LEU A 92 17.37 2.70 21.47
C LEU A 92 18.52 1.82 20.98
N ALA A 93 18.43 0.49 21.17
CA ALA A 93 19.40 -0.45 20.64
C ALA A 93 19.34 -0.54 19.10
N SER A 94 18.18 -0.26 18.51
CA SER A 94 17.92 -0.27 17.07
C SER A 94 18.30 1.05 16.39
N ALA A 95 19.07 1.93 17.05
CA ALA A 95 19.57 3.18 16.50
C ALA A 95 19.92 3.00 15.01
N PRO A 96 19.29 3.76 14.10
CA PRO A 96 19.39 3.49 12.68
C PRO A 96 20.85 3.68 12.27
N GLN A 97 21.57 2.57 12.08
CA GLN A 97 22.85 2.55 11.38
C GLN A 97 22.67 2.84 9.87
N GLY A 98 21.42 3.03 9.44
CA GLY A 98 21.05 3.46 8.10
C GLY A 98 21.01 4.98 7.98
N ARG A 99 21.54 5.48 6.87
CA ARG A 99 21.46 6.88 6.45
C ARG A 99 19.99 7.34 6.49
N ALA A 100 19.69 8.36 7.28
CA ALA A 100 18.35 8.95 7.37
C ALA A 100 17.78 9.16 5.94
N PRO A 101 16.57 8.67 5.65
CA PRO A 101 15.99 8.81 4.33
C PRO A 101 15.88 10.30 3.99
N ARG A 102 16.49 10.70 2.87
CA ARG A 102 16.46 12.09 2.41
C ARG A 102 15.01 12.43 2.04
N VAL A 103 14.28 13.08 2.94
CA VAL A 103 12.88 13.50 2.77
C VAL A 103 12.69 14.33 1.48
N ALA A 104 13.72 15.08 1.08
CA ALA A 104 13.76 15.80 -0.19
C ALA A 104 13.61 14.90 -1.44
N ARG A 105 14.06 13.63 -1.37
CA ARG A 105 13.87 12.65 -2.45
C ARG A 105 12.48 12.01 -2.40
N VAL A 106 11.80 12.02 -1.27
CA VAL A 106 10.46 11.43 -1.14
C VAL A 106 9.45 12.25 -1.96
N ALA A 107 9.54 13.58 -1.94
CA ALA A 107 8.69 14.43 -2.80
C ALA A 107 8.94 14.15 -4.29
N ALA A 108 10.19 13.95 -4.70
CA ALA A 108 10.55 13.63 -6.09
C ALA A 108 10.11 12.19 -6.49
N VAL A 109 10.18 11.24 -5.56
CA VAL A 109 9.70 9.86 -5.77
C VAL A 109 8.17 9.81 -5.78
N LEU A 110 7.48 10.57 -4.93
CA LEU A 110 6.02 10.72 -4.97
C LEU A 110 5.54 11.46 -6.22
N ALA A 111 6.33 12.40 -6.74
CA ALA A 111 6.03 13.07 -8.01
C ALA A 111 6.22 12.13 -9.21
N THR A 112 7.12 11.15 -9.12
CA THR A 112 7.33 10.12 -10.17
C THR A 112 6.38 8.94 -10.02
N LEU A 113 5.94 8.63 -8.82
CA LEU A 113 4.79 7.78 -8.54
C LEU A 113 3.52 8.59 -8.77
N GLN A 114 3.19 8.84 -10.04
CA GLN A 114 1.82 9.20 -10.38
C GLN A 114 0.92 8.16 -9.71
N PRO A 115 -0.01 8.55 -8.82
CA PRO A 115 -1.06 7.62 -8.44
C PRO A 115 -1.64 7.14 -9.76
N ASP A 116 -1.71 5.82 -9.95
CA ASP A 116 -2.43 5.22 -11.07
C ASP A 116 -3.67 6.07 -11.28
N ARG A 117 -3.70 6.88 -12.35
CA ARG A 117 -4.87 7.70 -12.61
C ARG A 117 -5.99 6.68 -12.62
N PRO A 118 -6.92 6.70 -11.65
CA PRO A 118 -7.99 5.71 -11.62
C PRO A 118 -8.58 5.81 -13.02
N ARG A 119 -8.50 4.72 -13.80
CA ARG A 119 -8.87 4.70 -15.22
C ARG A 119 -10.14 5.49 -15.31
N ALA A 120 -10.06 6.71 -15.85
CA ALA A 120 -11.09 7.72 -15.61
C ALA A 120 -12.43 7.07 -15.91
N GLY A 121 -13.26 6.88 -14.87
CA GLY A 121 -14.51 6.15 -15.00
C GLY A 121 -15.29 6.75 -16.15
N TRP A 122 -16.06 5.93 -16.87
CA TRP A 122 -16.80 6.41 -18.04
C TRP A 122 -17.65 7.64 -17.73
N TRP A 123 -18.12 7.77 -16.47
CA TRP A 123 -18.75 8.96 -15.93
C TRP A 123 -17.88 10.24 -15.98
N VAL A 124 -16.59 10.15 -15.65
CA VAL A 124 -15.66 11.29 -15.72
C VAL A 124 -15.43 11.70 -17.18
N ARG A 125 -15.36 10.74 -18.10
CA ARG A 125 -15.26 10.99 -19.55
C ARG A 125 -16.53 11.62 -20.11
N LEU A 126 -17.70 11.14 -19.69
CA LEU A 126 -18.99 11.72 -20.07
C LEU A 126 -19.12 13.15 -19.53
N ARG A 127 -18.78 13.39 -18.25
CA ARG A 127 -18.82 14.73 -17.65
C ARG A 127 -17.81 15.69 -18.28
N GLN A 128 -16.73 15.16 -18.86
CA GLN A 128 -15.77 15.93 -19.61
C GLN A 128 -16.29 16.24 -21.02
N TRP A 129 -16.80 15.23 -21.74
CA TRP A 129 -17.45 15.42 -23.03
C TRP A 129 -18.64 16.37 -22.95
N LEU A 130 -19.49 16.28 -21.92
CA LEU A 130 -20.63 17.16 -21.72
C LEU A 130 -20.19 18.60 -21.47
N ARG A 131 -19.10 18.80 -20.71
CA ARG A 131 -18.51 20.13 -20.51
C ARG A 131 -17.91 20.68 -21.79
N GLU A 132 -17.30 19.85 -22.61
CA GLU A 132 -16.71 20.25 -23.89
C GLU A 132 -17.79 20.49 -24.96
N ALA A 133 -18.90 19.75 -24.95
CA ALA A 133 -20.02 19.89 -25.86
C ALA A 133 -20.94 21.07 -25.50
N LEU A 134 -21.09 21.38 -24.20
CA LEU A 134 -21.82 22.55 -23.71
C LEU A 134 -20.91 23.79 -23.59
N ALA A 135 -19.60 23.65 -23.82
CA ALA A 135 -18.71 24.80 -23.86
C ALA A 135 -19.11 25.69 -25.04
N PRO A 136 -19.35 26.99 -24.81
CA PRO A 136 -19.60 27.92 -25.90
C PRO A 136 -18.45 27.84 -26.92
N PRO A 137 -18.73 27.65 -28.22
CA PRO A 137 -17.67 27.66 -29.22
C PRO A 137 -16.92 29.00 -29.14
N PRO A 138 -15.59 29.00 -29.29
CA PRO A 138 -14.82 30.23 -29.28
C PRO A 138 -15.36 31.17 -30.38
N GLN A 139 -15.73 32.39 -30.00
CA GLN A 139 -16.27 33.45 -30.87
C GLN A 139 -15.26 33.91 -31.91
N ARG A 140 -14.97 33.06 -32.91
CA ARG A 140 -14.23 33.37 -34.14
C ARG A 140 -14.76 32.52 -35.29
N ALA A 141 -16.02 32.73 -35.67
CA ALA A 141 -16.50 32.43 -37.00
C ALA A 141 -17.64 33.41 -37.29
N ASP A 142 -17.50 34.17 -38.38
CA ASP A 142 -18.50 35.15 -38.81
C ASP A 142 -19.91 34.52 -38.85
N PRO A 143 -20.87 35.00 -38.04
CA PRO A 143 -22.24 34.47 -38.03
C PRO A 143 -23.00 34.72 -39.35
N GLY A 144 -22.41 35.46 -40.29
CA GLY A 144 -23.04 35.89 -41.53
C GLY A 144 -22.95 34.91 -42.71
N TRP A 145 -22.10 33.88 -42.68
CA TRP A 145 -21.96 32.93 -43.79
C TRP A 145 -22.99 31.80 -43.74
N LEU A 146 -23.17 31.17 -42.57
CA LEU A 146 -24.19 30.13 -42.36
C LEU A 146 -25.61 30.66 -42.54
N ARG A 147 -25.87 31.89 -42.08
CA ARG A 147 -27.19 32.53 -42.22
C ARG A 147 -27.55 32.83 -43.68
N ARG A 148 -26.55 33.02 -44.55
CA ARG A 148 -26.75 33.20 -46.00
C ARG A 148 -27.03 31.88 -46.72
N MET A 149 -26.34 30.79 -46.37
CA MET A 149 -26.61 29.46 -46.95
C MET A 149 -27.95 28.85 -46.48
N VAL A 150 -28.36 29.12 -45.24
CA VAL A 150 -29.62 28.60 -44.69
C VAL A 150 -30.83 29.44 -45.15
N ALA A 151 -30.66 30.73 -45.47
CA ALA A 151 -31.73 31.55 -46.04
C ALA A 151 -32.15 31.08 -47.45
N ASP A 152 -31.23 30.52 -48.23
CA ASP A 152 -31.48 30.01 -49.58
C ASP A 152 -32.05 28.58 -49.61
N SER A 153 -32.07 27.89 -48.47
CA SER A 153 -32.70 26.57 -48.34
C SER A 153 -33.88 26.67 -47.38
N ALA A 154 -35.10 26.66 -47.94
CA ALA A 154 -36.31 26.44 -47.16
C ALA A 154 -36.31 25.00 -46.61
N VAL A 155 -35.48 24.76 -45.60
CA VAL A 155 -35.36 23.45 -44.95
C VAL A 155 -36.69 23.20 -44.25
N SER A 156 -37.45 22.26 -44.79
CA SER A 156 -38.76 21.85 -44.28
C SER A 156 -38.69 21.62 -42.77
N GLN A 157 -39.64 22.21 -42.05
CA GLN A 157 -39.75 22.16 -40.59
C GLN A 157 -39.69 20.70 -40.06
N ALA A 158 -40.14 19.74 -40.87
CA ALA A 158 -40.06 18.30 -40.61
C ALA A 158 -38.61 17.77 -40.52
N VAL A 159 -37.66 18.32 -41.29
CA VAL A 159 -36.25 17.92 -41.26
C VAL A 159 -35.59 18.43 -39.98
N LEU A 160 -35.90 19.66 -39.58
CA LEU A 160 -35.37 20.24 -38.34
C LEU A 160 -35.91 19.48 -37.13
N GLU A 161 -37.19 19.17 -37.12
CA GLU A 161 -37.85 18.37 -36.09
C GLU A 161 -37.28 16.94 -36.04
N GLY A 162 -37.01 16.33 -37.20
CA GLY A 162 -36.34 15.03 -37.27
C GLY A 162 -34.92 15.01 -36.69
N ILE A 163 -34.13 16.07 -36.89
CA ILE A 163 -32.79 16.20 -36.30
C ILE A 163 -32.88 16.32 -34.78
N VAL A 164 -33.82 17.12 -34.26
CA VAL A 164 -34.00 17.31 -32.82
C VAL A 164 -34.46 16.02 -32.14
N TRP A 165 -35.47 15.35 -32.69
CA TRP A 165 -35.93 14.06 -32.16
C TRP A 165 -34.86 12.97 -32.28
N GLY A 166 -34.11 12.94 -33.39
CA GLY A 166 -32.99 12.02 -33.57
C GLY A 166 -31.88 12.23 -32.54
N ALA A 167 -31.52 13.48 -32.26
CA ALA A 167 -30.54 13.83 -31.23
C ALA A 167 -31.03 13.42 -29.82
N LEU A 168 -32.32 13.65 -29.51
CA LEU A 168 -32.91 13.26 -28.23
C LEU A 168 -32.87 11.74 -28.02
N VAL A 169 -33.26 10.96 -29.04
CA VAL A 169 -33.22 9.50 -29.00
C VAL A 169 -31.79 9.00 -28.82
N LEU A 170 -30.82 9.59 -29.53
CA LEU A 170 -29.41 9.24 -29.39
C LEU A 170 -28.90 9.50 -27.96
N VAL A 171 -29.27 10.63 -27.35
CA VAL A 171 -28.92 10.94 -25.96
C VAL A 171 -29.52 9.93 -24.98
N MET A 172 -30.79 9.54 -25.18
CA MET A 172 -31.45 8.52 -24.36
C MET A 172 -30.76 7.15 -24.47
N VAL A 173 -30.36 6.73 -25.67
CA VAL A 173 -29.61 5.48 -25.90
C VAL A 173 -28.24 5.53 -25.23
N LEU A 174 -27.50 6.63 -25.36
CA LEU A 174 -26.21 6.82 -24.70
C LEU A 174 -26.34 6.77 -23.16
N ALA A 175 -27.34 7.45 -22.60
CA ALA A 175 -27.60 7.42 -21.16
C ALA A 175 -27.93 6.00 -20.68
N GLY A 176 -28.79 5.27 -21.39
CA GLY A 176 -29.09 3.87 -21.10
C GLY A 176 -27.86 2.97 -21.16
N ALA A 177 -27.01 3.13 -22.18
CA ALA A 177 -25.77 2.37 -22.34
C ALA A 177 -24.79 2.62 -21.17
N VAL A 178 -24.71 3.85 -20.66
CA VAL A 178 -23.89 4.18 -19.48
C VAL A 178 -24.40 3.47 -18.23
N VAL A 179 -25.72 3.50 -17.97
CA VAL A 179 -26.33 2.83 -16.81
C VAL A 179 -26.12 1.32 -16.86
N VAL A 180 -26.36 0.69 -18.02
CA VAL A 180 -26.16 -0.75 -18.21
C VAL A 180 -24.70 -1.15 -18.02
N ASN A 181 -23.76 -0.33 -18.50
CA ASN A 181 -22.34 -0.58 -18.33
C ASN A 181 -21.90 -0.47 -16.86
N GLU A 182 -22.36 0.53 -16.12
CA GLU A 182 -22.05 0.67 -14.69
C GLU A 182 -22.68 -0.47 -13.86
N LEU A 183 -23.91 -0.88 -14.16
CA LEU A 183 -24.55 -2.03 -13.50
C LEU A 183 -23.83 -3.37 -13.79
N ARG A 184 -23.26 -3.51 -14.99
CA ARG A 184 -22.45 -4.67 -15.37
C ARG A 184 -21.09 -4.67 -14.69
N VAL A 185 -20.44 -3.51 -14.54
CA VAL A 185 -19.15 -3.36 -13.85
C VAL A 185 -19.30 -3.50 -12.33
N ALA A 186 -20.42 -3.04 -11.78
CA ALA A 186 -20.79 -3.24 -10.37
C ALA A 186 -21.18 -4.69 -10.03
N GLY A 187 -21.26 -5.59 -11.02
CA GLY A 187 -21.57 -7.02 -10.83
C GLY A 187 -23.04 -7.30 -10.44
N VAL A 188 -23.90 -6.28 -10.46
CA VAL A 188 -25.31 -6.37 -10.02
C VAL A 188 -26.17 -7.13 -11.04
N LEU A 189 -25.80 -7.09 -12.32
CA LEU A 189 -26.53 -7.78 -13.40
C LEU A 189 -26.01 -9.20 -13.71
N THR A 190 -24.90 -9.64 -13.13
CA THR A 190 -24.26 -10.94 -13.47
C THR A 190 -24.42 -12.00 -12.38
N GLY A 191 -25.26 -11.77 -11.37
CA GLY A 191 -25.49 -12.75 -10.31
C GLY A 191 -26.14 -14.05 -10.80
N TRP A 192 -26.85 -14.04 -11.93
CA TRP A 192 -27.62 -15.19 -12.40
C TRP A 192 -27.26 -15.46 -13.87
N HIS A 193 -26.40 -16.46 -14.07
CA HIS A 193 -26.08 -17.11 -15.36
C HIS A 193 -25.10 -16.35 -16.28
N ALA A 194 -23.81 -16.67 -16.13
CA ALA A 194 -22.92 -17.13 -17.20
C ALA A 194 -21.47 -16.80 -16.83
N ALA A 195 -20.64 -17.84 -16.67
CA ALA A 195 -19.19 -17.69 -16.68
C ALA A 195 -18.76 -17.04 -18.01
N PRO A 196 -18.07 -15.90 -18.02
CA PRO A 196 -17.45 -15.42 -19.24
C PRO A 196 -16.03 -15.98 -19.30
N ARG A 197 -15.92 -17.08 -20.04
CA ARG A 197 -14.71 -17.50 -20.75
C ARG A 197 -14.28 -16.38 -21.71
N ARG A 198 -13.68 -15.30 -21.20
CA ARG A 198 -13.01 -14.22 -21.95
C ARG A 198 -12.36 -13.22 -20.97
N ALA A 199 -11.25 -13.63 -20.38
CA ALA A 199 -10.22 -12.74 -19.84
C ALA A 199 -8.86 -13.18 -20.38
N ARG A 200 -8.74 -13.33 -21.71
CA ARG A 200 -7.50 -13.73 -22.38
C ARG A 200 -6.65 -12.53 -22.83
N THR A 201 -6.94 -11.33 -22.32
CA THR A 201 -6.25 -10.10 -22.71
C THR A 201 -6.10 -9.14 -21.52
N ALA A 202 -5.34 -9.55 -20.52
CA ALA A 202 -4.69 -8.64 -19.56
C ALA A 202 -3.42 -9.23 -18.90
N ALA A 203 -2.85 -10.31 -19.45
CA ALA A 203 -1.54 -10.82 -19.09
C ALA A 203 -0.56 -10.52 -20.22
N ARG A 204 -0.29 -9.23 -20.47
CA ARG A 204 0.78 -8.79 -21.37
C ARG A 204 1.70 -7.85 -20.62
N GLN A 205 2.43 -8.43 -19.67
CA GLN A 205 3.74 -7.95 -19.22
C GLN A 205 4.49 -9.00 -18.39
N ALA A 206 4.20 -10.30 -18.60
CA ALA A 206 5.24 -11.30 -18.40
C ALA A 206 6.19 -11.13 -19.60
N THR A 207 7.23 -10.30 -19.46
CA THR A 207 8.49 -10.60 -20.14
C THR A 207 8.72 -12.09 -19.95
N GLY A 208 8.88 -12.84 -21.04
CA GLY A 208 9.07 -14.28 -20.99
C GLY A 208 10.39 -14.60 -20.29
N VAL A 209 10.38 -14.54 -18.96
CA VAL A 209 11.48 -15.00 -18.12
C VAL A 209 11.59 -16.48 -18.38
N THR A 210 12.76 -16.91 -18.80
CA THR A 210 13.08 -18.31 -19.06
C THR A 210 14.00 -18.84 -17.97
N LEU A 211 14.08 -20.17 -17.84
CA LEU A 211 15.09 -20.82 -16.99
C LEU A 211 16.52 -20.39 -17.37
N GLN A 212 16.76 -20.06 -18.64
CA GLN A 212 18.05 -19.57 -19.12
C GLN A 212 18.38 -18.17 -18.56
N ASP A 213 17.40 -17.29 -18.39
CA ASP A 213 17.59 -15.97 -17.77
C ASP A 213 18.00 -16.09 -16.29
N LEU A 214 17.54 -17.15 -15.61
CA LEU A 214 17.90 -17.43 -14.22
C LEU A 214 19.39 -17.79 -14.07
N GLU A 215 19.96 -18.50 -15.04
CA GLU A 215 21.37 -18.92 -15.01
C GLU A 215 22.33 -17.73 -15.19
N HIS A 216 21.97 -16.81 -16.09
CA HIS A 216 22.78 -15.63 -16.44
C HIS A 216 22.57 -14.44 -15.51
N ALA A 217 21.51 -14.44 -14.70
CA ALA A 217 21.20 -13.35 -13.78
C ALA A 217 22.21 -13.25 -12.63
N SER A 218 22.41 -12.02 -12.15
CA SER A 218 23.21 -11.76 -10.96
C SER A 218 22.65 -12.51 -9.74
N PRO A 219 23.49 -12.94 -8.78
CA PRO A 219 23.04 -13.76 -7.64
C PRO A 219 21.83 -13.18 -6.91
N TYR A 220 21.78 -11.86 -6.77
CA TYR A 220 20.69 -11.14 -6.10
C TYR A 220 19.42 -10.98 -6.95
N ARG A 221 19.51 -11.10 -8.28
CA ARG A 221 18.35 -11.04 -9.20
C ARG A 221 17.67 -12.41 -9.34
N ARG A 222 18.41 -13.50 -9.14
CA ARG A 222 17.92 -14.88 -9.31
C ARG A 222 16.65 -15.21 -8.51
N PRO A 223 16.51 -14.85 -7.22
CA PRO A 223 15.30 -15.19 -6.45
C PRO A 223 14.05 -14.54 -7.03
N ALA A 224 14.17 -13.28 -7.48
CA ALA A 224 13.06 -12.54 -8.06
C ALA A 224 12.59 -13.17 -9.37
N LEU A 225 13.52 -13.53 -10.26
CA LEU A 225 13.21 -14.21 -11.53
C LEU A 225 12.56 -15.59 -11.28
N LEU A 226 13.05 -16.35 -10.30
CA LEU A 226 12.46 -17.62 -9.93
C LEU A 226 11.04 -17.45 -9.38
N LEU A 227 10.80 -16.42 -8.58
CA LEU A 227 9.47 -16.10 -8.07
C LEU A 227 8.51 -15.67 -9.20
N GLU A 228 9.00 -14.90 -10.18
CA GLU A 228 8.22 -14.53 -11.38
C GLU A 228 7.84 -15.75 -12.22
N LEU A 229 8.76 -16.70 -12.42
CA LEU A 229 8.49 -17.98 -13.09
C LEU A 229 7.40 -18.78 -12.36
N ILE A 230 7.52 -18.93 -11.03
CA ILE A 230 6.54 -19.66 -10.22
C ILE A 230 5.18 -18.97 -10.26
N ALA A 231 5.14 -17.64 -10.15
CA ALA A 231 3.89 -16.87 -10.25
C ALA A 231 3.23 -17.04 -11.61
N ALA A 232 4.01 -17.04 -12.70
CA ALA A 232 3.52 -17.30 -14.05
C ALA A 232 2.92 -18.71 -14.17
N ARG A 233 3.61 -19.74 -13.66
CA ARG A 233 3.09 -21.12 -13.65
C ARG A 233 1.81 -21.27 -12.85
N LEU A 234 1.73 -20.66 -11.66
CA LEU A 234 0.53 -20.70 -10.85
C LEU A 234 -0.64 -19.95 -11.52
N ALA A 235 -0.36 -18.87 -12.25
CA ALA A 235 -1.36 -18.17 -13.04
C ALA A 235 -1.84 -19.02 -14.25
N GLU A 236 -0.91 -19.69 -14.96
CA GLU A 236 -1.24 -20.62 -16.06
C GLU A 236 -2.15 -21.77 -15.61
N GLN A 237 -1.99 -22.23 -14.37
CA GLN A 237 -2.78 -23.30 -13.77
C GLN A 237 -4.07 -22.81 -13.09
N ASP A 238 -4.44 -21.53 -13.21
CA ASP A 238 -5.56 -20.91 -12.49
C ASP A 238 -5.48 -21.12 -10.96
N ARG A 239 -4.27 -21.16 -10.39
CA ARG A 239 -3.99 -21.36 -8.95
C ARG A 239 -3.76 -20.06 -8.19
N LEU A 240 -3.77 -18.93 -8.89
CA LEU A 240 -3.79 -17.59 -8.32
C LEU A 240 -5.12 -16.88 -8.65
N PRO A 241 -5.62 -16.00 -7.76
CA PRO A 241 -6.77 -15.17 -8.08
C PRO A 241 -6.45 -14.23 -9.26
N PRO A 242 -7.45 -13.89 -10.10
CA PRO A 242 -7.23 -13.11 -11.30
C PRO A 242 -6.76 -11.68 -11.03
N ALA A 243 -5.80 -11.23 -11.85
CA ALA A 243 -5.39 -9.84 -12.09
C ALA A 243 -5.42 -8.88 -10.88
N ARG A 244 -4.66 -9.21 -9.83
CA ARG A 244 -4.27 -8.28 -8.77
C ARG A 244 -2.76 -8.19 -8.70
N ALA A 245 -2.23 -6.99 -8.44
CA ALA A 245 -0.82 -6.82 -8.07
C ALA A 245 -0.67 -7.38 -6.65
N LEU A 246 -0.30 -8.66 -6.56
CA LEU A 246 -0.07 -9.31 -5.27
C LEU A 246 1.31 -8.92 -4.75
N THR A 247 1.38 -8.46 -3.51
CA THR A 247 2.65 -8.42 -2.78
C THR A 247 3.17 -9.84 -2.56
N VAL A 248 4.45 -9.96 -2.23
CA VAL A 248 5.11 -11.25 -1.99
C VAL A 248 4.40 -12.06 -0.90
N HIS A 249 3.94 -11.40 0.17
CA HIS A 249 3.14 -12.00 1.24
C HIS A 249 1.70 -12.36 0.85
N GLU A 250 1.08 -11.56 -0.03
CA GLU A 250 -0.24 -11.90 -0.55
C GLU A 250 -0.17 -13.07 -1.54
N LEU A 251 0.94 -13.21 -2.27
CA LEU A 251 1.17 -14.31 -3.19
C LEU A 251 1.29 -15.66 -2.44
N THR A 252 2.05 -15.71 -1.34
CA THR A 252 2.16 -16.94 -0.53
C THR A 252 0.82 -17.37 0.07
N ARG A 253 -0.01 -16.39 0.47
CA ARG A 253 -1.34 -16.65 1.04
C ARG A 253 -2.38 -17.02 -0.01
N ALA A 254 -2.35 -16.38 -1.17
CA ALA A 254 -3.37 -16.53 -2.21
C ALA A 254 -3.10 -17.72 -3.14
N ALA A 255 -1.86 -18.20 -3.22
CA ALA A 255 -1.48 -19.35 -4.03
C ALA A 255 -2.15 -20.63 -3.51
N ARG A 256 -2.96 -21.26 -4.36
CA ARG A 256 -3.43 -22.63 -4.10
C ARG A 256 -2.30 -23.59 -4.41
N LEU A 257 -1.64 -24.18 -3.41
CA LEU A 257 -0.52 -25.11 -3.58
C LEU A 257 -0.91 -26.57 -3.26
N PRO A 258 -0.22 -27.59 -3.81
CA PRO A 258 -0.59 -29.00 -3.64
C PRO A 258 -0.40 -29.51 -2.20
N GLY A 259 0.63 -29.03 -1.50
CA GLY A 259 0.95 -29.48 -0.14
C GLY A 259 1.53 -28.37 0.74
N GLU A 260 1.59 -28.63 2.04
CA GLU A 260 2.13 -27.70 3.04
C GLU A 260 3.62 -27.41 2.80
N SER A 261 4.39 -28.42 2.42
CA SER A 261 5.81 -28.28 2.07
C SER A 261 6.05 -27.31 0.91
N ASP A 262 5.10 -27.22 -0.04
CA ASP A 262 5.21 -26.30 -1.17
C ASP A 262 4.95 -24.85 -0.74
N ARG A 263 4.08 -24.67 0.27
CA ARG A 263 3.83 -23.35 0.88
C ARG A 263 5.04 -22.86 1.65
N GLU A 264 5.70 -23.74 2.40
CA GLU A 264 6.96 -23.43 3.09
C GLU A 264 8.04 -23.02 2.07
N ARG A 265 8.25 -23.81 1.01
CA ARG A 265 9.20 -23.48 -0.07
C ARG A 265 8.91 -22.11 -0.71
N LEU A 266 7.64 -21.80 -0.97
CA LEU A 266 7.25 -20.50 -1.52
C LEU A 266 7.52 -19.36 -0.54
N SER A 267 7.25 -19.58 0.75
CA SER A 267 7.48 -18.59 1.81
C SER A 267 8.97 -18.29 2.03
N GLU A 268 9.84 -19.29 1.95
CA GLU A 268 11.28 -19.12 2.07
C GLU A 268 11.86 -18.32 0.90
N LEU A 269 11.42 -18.62 -0.32
CA LEU A 269 11.81 -17.88 -1.52
C LEU A 269 11.30 -16.42 -1.46
N ALA A 270 10.04 -16.23 -1.07
CA ALA A 270 9.44 -14.93 -0.83
C ALA A 270 10.25 -14.08 0.16
N ALA A 271 10.58 -14.64 1.32
CA ALA A 271 11.38 -13.97 2.34
C ALA A 271 12.81 -13.66 1.86
N ALA A 272 13.40 -14.48 0.99
CA ALA A 272 14.69 -14.19 0.37
C ALA A 272 14.59 -12.97 -0.58
N CYS A 273 13.54 -12.89 -1.41
CA CYS A 273 13.28 -11.74 -2.28
C CYS A 273 13.12 -10.44 -1.48
N GLU A 274 12.35 -10.47 -0.39
CA GLU A 274 12.16 -9.31 0.48
C GLU A 274 13.45 -8.88 1.16
N ARG A 275 14.26 -9.82 1.67
CA ARG A 275 15.56 -9.52 2.27
C ARG A 275 16.50 -8.86 1.28
N VAL A 276 16.61 -9.37 0.06
CA VAL A 276 17.43 -8.74 -1.00
C VAL A 276 16.95 -7.31 -1.29
N ARG A 277 15.64 -7.08 -1.31
CA ARG A 277 15.05 -5.81 -1.74
C ARG A 277 15.02 -4.74 -0.64
N PHE A 278 14.76 -5.13 0.61
CA PHE A 278 14.39 -4.20 1.69
C PHE A 278 15.32 -4.21 2.89
N SER A 279 16.15 -5.24 3.11
CA SER A 279 16.91 -5.36 4.37
C SER A 279 18.08 -4.39 4.49
N GLY A 280 18.51 -3.75 3.40
CA GLY A 280 19.68 -2.85 3.38
C GLY A 280 21.03 -3.54 3.68
N ARG A 281 21.03 -4.86 3.94
CA ARG A 281 22.20 -5.71 4.15
C ARG A 281 22.23 -6.79 3.09
N GLU A 282 23.40 -7.15 2.59
CA GLU A 282 23.50 -8.29 1.67
C GLU A 282 23.18 -9.59 2.42
N PRO A 283 22.20 -10.38 1.96
CA PRO A 283 21.88 -11.65 2.60
C PRO A 283 23.02 -12.65 2.41
N ALA A 284 23.23 -13.52 3.39
CA ALA A 284 24.24 -14.57 3.33
C ALA A 284 24.06 -15.43 2.08
N ARG A 285 25.16 -15.68 1.36
CA ARG A 285 25.14 -16.43 0.08
C ARG A 285 24.57 -17.83 0.23
N GLU A 286 24.83 -18.49 1.34
CA GLU A 286 24.31 -19.83 1.67
C GLU A 286 22.79 -19.82 1.83
N ALA A 287 22.25 -18.83 2.56
CA ALA A 287 20.81 -18.66 2.74
C ALA A 287 20.11 -18.37 1.41
N LEU A 288 20.77 -17.61 0.53
CA LEU A 288 20.26 -17.34 -0.82
C LEU A 288 20.26 -18.60 -1.70
N ALA A 289 21.33 -19.40 -1.63
CA ALA A 289 21.45 -20.66 -2.36
C ALA A 289 20.40 -21.68 -1.90
N ALA A 290 20.16 -21.79 -0.60
CA ALA A 290 19.12 -22.65 -0.03
C ALA A 290 17.71 -22.22 -0.47
N ALA A 291 17.41 -20.92 -0.43
CA ALA A 291 16.11 -20.42 -0.92
C ALA A 291 15.92 -20.70 -2.43
N LEU A 292 16.99 -20.58 -3.22
CA LEU A 292 16.95 -20.91 -4.65
C LEU A 292 16.76 -22.40 -4.91
N SER A 293 17.39 -23.29 -4.15
CA SER A 293 17.19 -24.74 -4.31
C SER A 293 15.76 -25.14 -3.96
N ARG A 294 15.22 -24.62 -2.85
CA ARG A 294 13.83 -24.84 -2.43
C ARG A 294 12.82 -24.29 -3.43
N GLY A 295 13.08 -23.12 -4.01
CA GLY A 295 12.25 -22.56 -5.08
C GLY A 295 12.27 -23.41 -6.35
N ARG A 296 13.41 -24.02 -6.71
CA ARG A 296 13.51 -24.94 -7.86
C ARG A 296 12.75 -26.25 -7.61
N GLU A 297 12.80 -26.79 -6.40
CA GLU A 297 11.98 -27.94 -6.01
C GLU A 297 10.48 -27.64 -6.21
N LEU A 298 10.04 -26.45 -5.79
CA LEU A 298 8.65 -26.02 -5.97
C LEU A 298 8.28 -25.89 -7.46
N LEU A 299 9.15 -25.26 -8.26
CA LEU A 299 8.90 -25.14 -9.70
C LEU A 299 8.77 -26.52 -10.36
N ALA A 300 9.67 -27.45 -10.04
CA ALA A 300 9.61 -28.83 -10.52
C ALA A 300 8.33 -29.56 -10.09
N ALA A 301 7.88 -29.36 -8.84
CA ALA A 301 6.63 -29.94 -8.35
C ALA A 301 5.39 -29.37 -9.07
N LEU A 302 5.41 -28.09 -9.45
CA LEU A 302 4.34 -27.47 -10.23
C LEU A 302 4.35 -27.89 -11.70
N GLU A 303 5.52 -28.18 -12.27
CA GLU A 303 5.68 -28.66 -13.65
C GLU A 303 5.43 -30.17 -13.80
N ALA A 304 5.53 -30.94 -12.72
CA ALA A 304 5.20 -32.35 -12.73
C ALA A 304 3.72 -32.53 -13.16
N PRO A 305 3.44 -33.37 -14.18
CA PRO A 305 2.07 -33.65 -14.56
C PRO A 305 1.33 -34.24 -13.36
N VAL A 306 0.16 -33.67 -13.05
CA VAL A 306 -0.75 -34.23 -12.07
C VAL A 306 -1.03 -35.66 -12.51
N ARG A 307 -0.42 -36.64 -11.83
CA ARG A 307 -0.82 -38.04 -11.97
C ARG A 307 -2.25 -38.09 -11.43
N SER A 308 -3.22 -37.96 -12.31
CA SER A 308 -4.60 -38.30 -12.00
C SER A 308 -4.56 -39.72 -11.46
N ALA A 309 -4.95 -39.86 -10.19
CA ALA A 309 -5.30 -41.14 -9.61
C ALA A 309 -6.50 -41.66 -10.41
N GLN A 310 -6.20 -42.36 -11.50
CA GLN A 310 -7.16 -43.04 -12.34
C GLN A 310 -6.73 -44.51 -12.34
N GLY A 311 -7.25 -45.24 -11.36
CA GLY A 311 -7.00 -46.67 -11.19
C GLY A 311 -7.68 -47.22 -9.94
N ALA A 312 -8.55 -48.22 -10.16
CA ALA A 312 -9.38 -48.99 -9.23
C ALA A 312 -10.74 -48.31 -8.94
N ARG A 313 -11.84 -48.61 -9.65
CA ARG A 313 -12.52 -49.92 -9.81
C ARG A 313 -12.68 -50.66 -8.49
#